data_AF-A0A6B3HGF9-F1
#
_entry.id   AF-A0A6B3HGF9-F1
#
_cell.length_a   1.000
_cell.length_b   1.000
_cell.length_c   1.000
_cell.angle_alpha   90.00
_cell.angle_beta   90.00
_cell.angle_gamma   90.00
#
_symmetry.space_group_name_H-M   'P 1'
#
loop_
_entity.id
_entity.type
_entity.pdbx_description
1 polymer ?
#
loop_
_entity_poly.entity_id
_entity_poly.type
_entity_poly.pdbx_seq_one_letter_code
_entity_poly.pdbx_strand_id
1 'polypeptide(L)'
;LLIAFATPRYIRESERHPGHFDVLGALTSTVGMVLLVYGFIRASEDGWSDPVTLGSFAAAVVLLALFIFIESRSRQPITPLWMFRDRNRAGTYAMMLSLA
;
A
#
# COMPACT_ATOMS: atom_id res chain seq x y z
N LEU A 1 -23.78 30.75 -4.18
CA LEU A 1 -22.87 31.82 -4.65
C LEU A 1 -22.16 32.55 -3.51
N LEU A 2 -22.86 33.01 -2.45
CA LEU A 2 -22.22 33.69 -1.29
C LEU A 2 -21.11 32.87 -0.61
N ILE A 3 -21.32 31.56 -0.43
CA ILE A 3 -20.31 30.67 0.16
C ILE A 3 -19.05 30.64 -0.71
N ALA A 4 -19.18 30.50 -2.03
CA ALA A 4 -18.06 30.45 -2.97
C ALA A 4 -17.21 31.74 -2.97
N PHE A 5 -17.84 32.90 -2.71
CA PHE A 5 -17.15 34.19 -2.60
C PHE A 5 -16.45 34.39 -1.24
N ALA A 6 -16.98 33.78 -0.18
CA ALA A 6 -16.39 33.83 1.15
C ALA A 6 -15.20 32.86 1.31
N THR A 7 -15.20 31.74 0.59
CA THR A 7 -14.16 30.69 0.63
C THR A 7 -12.72 31.22 0.55
N PRO A 8 -12.31 32.03 -0.46
CA PRO A 8 -10.92 32.49 -0.56
C PRO A 8 -10.51 33.47 0.54
N ARG A 9 -11.48 34.07 1.25
CA ARG A 9 -11.21 35.05 2.32
C ARG A 9 -10.98 34.39 3.68
N TYR A 10 -11.60 33.24 3.91
CA TYR A 10 -11.60 32.55 5.22
C TYR A 10 -10.80 31.25 5.22
N ILE A 11 -10.61 30.60 4.07
CA ILE A 11 -9.76 29.42 3.96
C ILE A 11 -8.34 29.88 3.66
N ARG A 12 -7.51 29.92 4.71
CA ARG A 12 -6.05 30.02 4.55
C ARG A 12 -5.59 28.85 3.69
N GLU A 13 -4.85 29.14 2.62
CA GLU A 13 -4.15 28.13 1.82
C GLU A 13 -3.47 27.14 2.76
N SER A 14 -3.76 25.84 2.60
CA SER A 14 -3.06 24.80 3.36
C SER A 14 -1.56 24.97 3.12
N GLU A 15 -0.77 25.09 4.17
CA GLU A 15 0.68 25.19 4.05
C GLU A 15 1.22 24.02 3.22
N ARG A 16 1.93 24.36 2.15
CA ARG A 16 2.49 23.40 1.20
C ARG A 16 3.66 22.70 1.88
N HIS A 17 3.36 21.61 2.58
CA HIS A 17 4.40 20.76 3.14
C HIS A 17 5.10 20.03 2.00
N PRO A 18 6.44 20.12 1.87
CA PRO A 18 7.16 19.27 0.93
C PRO A 18 6.90 17.81 1.30
N GLY A 19 6.12 17.12 0.48
CA GLY A 19 5.89 15.70 0.60
C GLY A 19 7.16 14.96 0.18
N HIS A 20 7.67 14.09 1.04
CA HIS A 20 8.75 13.17 0.66
C HIS A 20 8.12 11.97 -0.04
N PHE A 21 8.48 11.73 -1.31
CA PHE A 21 8.02 10.57 -2.06
C PHE A 21 8.70 9.30 -1.54
N ASP A 22 7.92 8.30 -1.13
CA ASP A 22 8.44 6.99 -0.74
C ASP A 22 8.67 6.09 -1.97
N VAL A 23 9.73 6.39 -2.71
CA VAL A 23 10.10 5.65 -3.93
C VAL A 23 10.48 4.20 -3.60
N LEU A 24 11.14 3.96 -2.47
CA LEU A 24 11.55 2.63 -2.04
C LEU A 24 10.33 1.77 -1.66
N GLY A 25 9.38 2.34 -0.92
CA GLY A 25 8.11 1.69 -0.59
C GLY A 25 7.31 1.36 -1.85
N ALA A 26 7.22 2.31 -2.80
CA ALA A 26 6.54 2.09 -4.07
C ALA A 26 7.19 0.95 -4.91
N LEU A 27 8.52 0.90 -4.96
CA LEU A 27 9.24 -0.12 -5.72
C LEU A 27 9.09 -1.51 -5.09
N THR A 28 9.30 -1.61 -3.77
CA THR A 28 9.23 -2.89 -3.03
C THR A 28 7.83 -3.48 -3.06
N SER A 29 6.78 -2.66 -2.90
CA SER A 29 5.38 -3.12 -3.00
C SER A 29 5.03 -3.58 -4.43
N THR A 30 5.40 -2.82 -5.46
CA THR A 30 5.11 -3.16 -6.85
C THR A 30 5.78 -4.47 -7.24
N VAL A 31 7.09 -4.60 -7.00
CA VAL A 31 7.83 -5.82 -7.34
C VAL A 31 7.35 -7.01 -6.51
N GLY A 32 7.09 -6.81 -5.22
CA GLY A 32 6.56 -7.86 -4.34
C GLY A 32 5.22 -8.40 -4.82
N MET A 33 4.29 -7.52 -5.21
CA MET A 33 2.99 -7.93 -5.75
C MET A 33 3.11 -8.64 -7.11
N VAL A 34 3.98 -8.14 -7.99
CA VAL A 34 4.25 -8.79 -9.29
C VAL A 34 4.77 -10.21 -9.08
N LEU A 35 5.73 -10.41 -8.18
CA LEU A 35 6.27 -11.74 -7.89
C LEU A 35 5.22 -12.66 -7.25
N LEU A 36 4.34 -12.12 -6.41
CA LEU A 36 3.26 -12.90 -5.81
C LEU A 36 2.29 -13.42 -6.88
N VAL A 37 1.85 -12.54 -7.78
CA VAL A 37 0.96 -12.90 -8.90
C VAL A 37 1.66 -13.88 -9.83
N TYR A 38 2.92 -13.62 -10.17
CA TYR A 38 3.73 -14.51 -10.99
C TYR A 38 3.87 -15.91 -10.37
N GLY A 39 4.10 -15.99 -9.06
CA GLY A 39 4.19 -17.26 -8.34
C GLY A 39 2.90 -18.08 -8.43
N PHE A 40 1.72 -17.44 -8.35
CA PHE A 40 0.44 -18.13 -8.55
C PHE A 40 0.23 -18.61 -9.99
N ILE A 41 0.59 -17.79 -10.99
CA ILE A 41 0.52 -18.20 -12.41
C ILE A 41 1.41 -19.42 -12.63
N ARG A 42 2.68 -19.35 -12.19
CA ARG A 42 3.65 -20.44 -12.30
C ARG A 42 3.22 -21.70 -11.54
N ALA A 43 2.68 -21.56 -10.33
CA ALA A 43 2.16 -22.67 -9.55
C ALA A 43 1.02 -23.40 -10.28
N SER A 44 0.22 -22.68 -11.07
CA SER A 44 -0.85 -23.27 -11.87
C SER A 44 -0.35 -24.00 -13.13
N GLU A 45 0.78 -23.55 -13.69
CA GLU A 45 1.36 -24.10 -14.92
C GLU A 45 2.32 -25.27 -14.64
N ASP A 46 3.29 -25.07 -13.76
CA ASP A 46 4.41 -26.00 -13.49
C ASP A 46 4.30 -26.70 -12.13
N GLY A 47 3.31 -26.32 -11.32
CA GLY A 47 3.02 -26.94 -10.03
C GLY A 47 3.72 -26.27 -8.85
N TRP A 48 3.23 -26.61 -7.65
CA TRP A 48 3.63 -25.99 -6.40
C TRP A 48 5.04 -26.34 -5.92
N SER A 49 5.65 -27.39 -6.47
CA SER A 49 6.98 -27.87 -6.09
C SER A 49 8.10 -27.38 -7.03
N ASP A 50 7.76 -26.59 -8.05
CA ASP A 50 8.74 -25.98 -8.93
C ASP A 50 9.63 -24.99 -8.15
N PRO A 51 10.97 -25.10 -8.23
CA PRO A 51 11.89 -24.22 -7.52
C PRO A 51 11.69 -22.73 -7.83
N VAL A 52 11.27 -22.40 -9.07
CA VAL A 52 11.01 -21.00 -9.46
C VAL A 52 9.73 -20.50 -8.80
N THR A 53 8.69 -21.32 -8.73
CA THR A 53 7.47 -21.04 -7.96
C THR A 53 7.80 -20.72 -6.50
N LEU A 54 8.51 -21.62 -5.79
CA LEU A 54 8.90 -21.35 -4.40
C LEU A 54 9.78 -20.10 -4.27
N GLY A 55 10.73 -19.90 -5.18
CA GLY A 55 11.61 -18.74 -5.20
C GLY A 55 10.83 -17.43 -5.36
N SER A 56 9.84 -17.39 -6.25
CA SER A 56 8.99 -16.22 -6.46
C SER A 56 8.13 -15.89 -5.24
N PHE A 57 7.53 -16.90 -4.58
CA PHE A 57 6.80 -16.69 -3.32
C PHE A 57 7.71 -16.20 -2.19
N ALA A 58 8.89 -16.80 -2.03
CA ALA A 58 9.85 -16.37 -1.02
C ALA A 58 10.28 -14.90 -1.26
N ALA A 59 10.60 -14.55 -2.51
CA ALA A 59 10.97 -13.19 -2.88
C ALA A 59 9.81 -12.19 -2.69
N ALA A 60 8.58 -12.58 -3.03
CA ALA A 60 7.39 -11.77 -2.79
C ALA A 60 7.20 -11.49 -1.28
N VAL A 61 7.28 -12.52 -0.44
CA VAL A 61 7.17 -12.37 1.03
C VAL A 61 8.25 -11.44 1.57
N VAL A 62 9.50 -11.60 1.13
CA VAL A 62 10.61 -10.75 1.57
C VAL A 62 10.40 -9.29 1.17
N LEU A 63 10.00 -9.03 -0.08
CA LEU A 63 9.77 -7.66 -0.57
C LEU A 63 8.58 -7.00 0.10
N LEU A 64 7.48 -7.73 0.32
CA LEU A 64 6.31 -7.20 1.01
C LEU A 64 6.58 -6.95 2.49
N ALA A 65 7.36 -7.79 3.15
CA ALA A 65 7.81 -7.55 4.52
C ALA A 65 8.72 -6.32 4.60
N LEU A 66 9.64 -6.16 3.63
CA LEU A 66 10.50 -5.00 3.53
C LEU A 66 9.68 -3.71 3.28
N PHE A 67 8.66 -3.77 2.42
CA PHE A 67 7.71 -2.68 2.22
C PHE A 67 7.05 -2.26 3.54
N ILE A 68 6.48 -3.20 4.29
CA ILE A 68 5.86 -2.92 5.60
C ILE A 68 6.86 -2.28 6.56
N PHE A 69 8.11 -2.78 6.57
CA PHE A 69 9.16 -2.22 7.41
C PHE A 69 9.52 -0.78 7.03
N ILE A 70 9.71 -0.50 5.74
CA ILE A 70 9.98 0.84 5.22
C ILE A 70 8.83 1.79 5.57
N GLU A 71 7.60 1.36 5.29
CA GLU A 71 6.39 2.14 5.52
C GLU A 71 6.19 2.45 7.01
N SER A 72 6.50 1.49 7.89
CA SER A 72 6.42 1.68 9.34
C SER A 72 7.45 2.68 9.88
N ARG A 73 8.56 2.88 9.16
CA ARG A 73 9.65 3.79 9.51
C ARG A 73 9.51 5.16 8.82
N SER A 74 8.70 5.24 7.76
CA SER A 74 8.50 6.45 6.96
C SER A 74 7.79 7.54 7.77
N ARG A 75 8.24 8.79 7.60
CA ARG A 75 7.65 9.95 8.28
C ARG A 75 6.31 10.38 7.66
N GLN A 76 6.10 10.02 6.40
CA GLN A 76 4.88 10.28 5.63
C GLN A 76 4.50 9.01 4.86
N PRO A 77 3.97 7.98 5.56
CA PRO A 77 3.56 6.75 4.90
C PRO A 77 2.37 7.02 3.97
N ILE A 78 2.40 6.38 2.80
CA ILE A 78 1.32 6.37 1.81
C ILE A 78 0.09 5.65 2.41
N THR A 79 0.35 4.57 3.15
CA THR A 79 -0.62 3.77 3.88
C THR A 79 -0.31 3.83 5.37
N PRO A 80 -0.99 4.71 6.13
CA PRO A 80 -0.78 4.78 7.57
C PRO A 80 -1.18 3.46 8.24
N LEU A 81 -0.22 2.56 8.48
CA LEU A 81 -0.45 1.20 8.99
C LEU A 81 -1.19 1.20 10.35
N TRP A 82 -1.06 2.26 11.14
CA TRP A 82 -1.81 2.45 12.39
C TRP A 82 -3.32 2.56 12.18
N MET A 83 -3.78 2.91 10.98
CA MET A 83 -5.20 2.98 10.64
C MET A 83 -5.86 1.60 10.65
N PHE A 84 -5.11 0.56 10.31
CA PHE A 84 -5.55 -0.84 10.42
C PHE A 84 -5.51 -1.36 11.87
N ARG A 85 -4.83 -0.65 12.78
CA ARG A 85 -4.81 -0.99 14.21
C ARG A 85 -6.12 -0.60 14.91
N ASP A 86 -6.83 0.38 14.37
CA ASP A 86 -8.16 0.77 14.83
C ASP A 86 -9.20 -0.21 14.27
N ARG A 87 -9.80 -1.01 15.17
CA ARG A 87 -10.80 -2.04 14.83
C ARG A 87 -11.98 -1.47 14.03
N ASN A 88 -12.38 -0.23 14.32
CA ASN A 88 -13.52 0.40 13.67
C ASN A 88 -13.18 0.73 12.21
N ARG A 89 -11.99 1.29 11.96
CA ARG A 89 -11.52 1.62 10.61
C ARG A 89 -11.20 0.36 9.79
N ALA A 90 -10.53 -0.62 10.41
CA ALA A 90 -10.29 -1.91 9.79
C ALA A 90 -11.60 -2.62 9.39
N GLY A 91 -12.61 -2.56 10.26
CA GLY A 91 -13.95 -3.09 9.98
C GLY A 91 -14.61 -2.42 8.77
N THR A 92 -14.55 -1.10 8.68
CA THR A 92 -15.08 -0.37 7.52
C THR A 92 -14.35 -0.72 6.22
N TYR A 93 -13.03 -0.85 6.25
CA TYR A 93 -12.26 -1.26 5.07
C TYR A 93 -12.56 -2.69 4.64
N ALA A 94 -12.72 -3.61 5.59
CA ALA A 94 -13.10 -5.00 5.29
C ALA A 94 -14.51 -5.10 4.67
N MET A 95 -15.48 -4.32 5.18
CA MET A 95 -16.81 -4.25 4.59
C MET A 95 -16.75 -3.69 3.17
N MET A 96 -15.97 -2.62 2.95
CA MET A 96 -15.80 -2.02 1.62
C MET A 96 -15.17 -3.00 0.62
N LEU A 97 -14.15 -3.75 1.04
CA LEU A 97 -13.52 -4.79 0.21
C LEU A 97 -14.49 -5.94 -0.11
N SER A 98 -15.37 -6.29 0.82
CA SER A 98 -16.35 -7.37 0.62
C SER A 98 -17.52 -6.96 -0.29
N LEU A 99 -17.75 -5.67 -0.47
CA LEU A 99 -18.77 -5.10 -1.37
C LEU A 99 -18.25 -4.80 -2.78
N ALA A 100 -16.93 -4.82 -2.97
CA ALA A 100 -16.25 -4.60 -4.26
C ALA A 100 -16.12 -5.92 -5.03
#